data_AF-A0A530RHZ5-F1
#
_entry.id   AF-A0A530RHZ5-F1
#
_cell.length_a   1.000
_cell.length_b   1.000
_cell.length_c   1.000
_cell.angle_alpha   90.00
_cell.angle_beta   90.00
_cell.angle_gamma   90.00
#
_symmetry.space_group_name_H-M   'P 1'
#
loop_
_entity.id
_entity.type
_entity.pdbx_description
1 polymer ?
#
loop_
_entity_poly.entity_id
_entity_poly.type
_entity_poly.pdbx_seq_one_letter_code
_entity_poly.pdbx_strand_id
1 'polypeptide(L)'
;MLLGVIADDFTGASDIANTLAKGLPGQGGLNTAQFLGVPQSDASSDIEAGVVALKSRSIPVTEAVEQSRAALRWLLGQGCHQIVFKYCSTFDSTPDGNIGPVAEALADDLGVNGVVACPAFPAAGRTVYQG
;
A
#
# COMPACT_ATOMS: atom_id res chain seq x y z
N MET A 1 4.17 -6.93 13.17
CA MET A 1 4.41 -5.96 12.07
C MET A 1 3.69 -4.65 12.42
N LEU A 2 4.33 -3.49 12.33
CA LEU A 2 3.73 -2.18 12.69
C LEU A 2 2.91 -1.60 11.53
N LEU A 3 3.45 -1.64 10.31
CA LEU A 3 2.91 -1.01 9.12
C LEU A 3 2.70 -2.03 7.99
N GLY A 4 1.51 -2.05 7.41
CA GLY A 4 1.19 -2.84 6.22
C GLY A 4 0.99 -1.95 5.00
N VAL A 5 1.56 -2.33 3.87
CA VAL A 5 1.38 -1.64 2.59
C VAL A 5 0.77 -2.60 1.58
N ILE A 6 -0.29 -2.14 0.91
CA ILE A 6 -0.90 -2.81 -0.23
C ILE A 6 -0.55 -1.96 -1.45
N ALA A 7 0.28 -2.48 -2.35
CA ALA A 7 0.74 -1.75 -3.53
C ALA A 7 0.10 -2.30 -4.81
N ASP A 8 -0.35 -1.40 -5.69
CA ASP A 8 -1.07 -1.75 -6.92
C ASP A 8 -0.19 -2.35 -8.05
N ASP A 9 1.13 -2.22 -7.91
CA ASP A 9 2.14 -2.76 -8.79
C ASP A 9 3.42 -3.20 -8.05
N PHE A 10 4.34 -3.81 -8.80
CA PHE A 10 5.63 -4.26 -8.27
C PHE A 10 6.62 -3.11 -8.05
N THR A 11 6.70 -2.16 -8.97
CA THR A 11 7.71 -1.09 -8.93
C THR A 11 7.42 -0.07 -7.82
N GLY A 12 6.17 0.35 -7.67
CA GLY A 12 5.72 1.21 -6.58
C GLY A 12 5.79 0.53 -5.21
N ALA A 13 5.64 -0.81 -5.15
CA ALA A 13 5.93 -1.57 -3.94
C ALA A 13 7.40 -1.47 -3.52
N SER A 14 8.34 -1.66 -4.46
CA SER A 14 9.77 -1.55 -4.16
C SER A 14 10.17 -0.13 -3.76
N ASP A 15 9.57 0.89 -4.38
CA ASP A 15 9.82 2.30 -4.05
C ASP A 15 9.43 2.65 -2.61
N ILE A 16 8.22 2.27 -2.17
CA ILE A 16 7.81 2.51 -0.80
C ILE A 16 8.56 1.62 0.19
N ALA A 17 8.88 0.37 -0.17
CA ALA A 17 9.69 -0.51 0.68
C ALA A 17 11.08 0.09 0.95
N ASN A 18 11.72 0.64 -0.09
CA ASN A 18 13.00 1.34 0.04
C ASN A 18 12.88 2.59 0.93
N THR A 19 11.80 3.36 0.78
CA THR A 19 11.53 4.53 1.63
C THR A 19 11.39 4.15 3.11
N LEU A 20 10.64 3.08 3.41
CA LEU A 20 10.45 2.59 4.77
C LEU A 20 11.74 2.02 5.38
N ALA A 21 12.49 1.23 4.60
CA ALA A 21 13.75 0.63 5.03
C ALA A 21 14.86 1.66 5.28
N LYS A 22 14.91 2.72 4.46
CA LYS A 22 15.85 3.83 4.66
C LYS A 22 15.49 4.70 5.86
N GLY A 23 14.19 4.92 6.07
CA GLY A 23 13.67 5.76 7.14
C GLY A 23 14.09 7.22 7.02
N LEU A 24 13.97 7.96 8.14
CA LEU A 24 14.30 9.38 8.19
C LEU A 24 15.76 9.60 8.60
N PRO A 25 16.42 10.68 8.10
CA PRO A 25 17.76 11.04 8.52
C PRO A 25 17.88 11.12 10.06
N GLY A 26 18.80 10.34 10.62
CA GLY A 26 19.04 10.28 12.07
C GLY A 26 18.06 9.45 12.89
N GLN A 27 17.04 8.82 12.27
CA GLN A 27 16.03 8.01 12.98
C GLN A 27 16.08 6.51 12.65
N GLY A 28 16.78 6.12 11.57
CA GLY A 28 16.75 4.74 11.06
C GLY A 28 15.44 4.42 10.34
N GLY A 29 15.38 3.27 9.67
CA GLY A 29 14.19 2.77 8.99
C GLY A 29 13.66 1.49 9.60
N LEU A 30 12.55 1.00 9.06
CA LEU A 30 11.89 -0.22 9.50
C LEU A 30 12.49 -1.45 8.81
N ASN A 31 12.64 -2.56 9.53
CA ASN A 31 12.93 -3.85 8.90
C ASN A 31 11.77 -4.23 7.98
N THR A 32 11.96 -4.04 6.67
CA THR A 32 10.89 -4.05 5.68
C THR A 32 11.03 -5.23 4.73
N ALA A 33 9.94 -5.98 4.56
CA ALA A 33 9.86 -7.06 3.57
C ALA A 33 8.84 -6.74 2.49
N GLN A 34 9.21 -6.99 1.22
CA GLN A 34 8.28 -6.97 0.10
C GLN A 34 7.88 -8.40 -0.26
N PHE A 35 6.57 -8.62 -0.41
CA PHE A 35 5.95 -9.89 -0.76
C PHE A 35 5.36 -9.80 -2.16
N LEU A 36 5.55 -10.84 -2.98
CA LEU A 36 5.00 -10.91 -4.33
C LEU A 36 3.65 -11.62 -4.28
N GLY A 37 2.57 -10.86 -4.39
CA GLY A 37 1.22 -11.35 -4.09
C GLY A 37 0.98 -11.58 -2.59
N VAL A 38 -0.19 -12.10 -2.26
CA VAL A 38 -0.62 -12.35 -0.87
C VAL A 38 0.02 -13.65 -0.35
N PRO A 39 0.86 -13.60 0.70
CA PRO A 39 1.47 -14.81 1.25
C PRO A 39 0.44 -15.77 1.87
N GLN A 40 0.81 -17.05 1.94
CA GLN A 40 0.01 -18.11 2.57
C GLN A 40 0.47 -18.46 3.98
N SER A 41 1.66 -18.00 4.36
CA SER A 41 2.25 -18.18 5.68
C SER A 41 2.45 -16.83 6.36
N ASP A 42 2.66 -16.87 7.67
CA ASP A 42 3.05 -15.68 8.41
C ASP A 42 4.46 -15.21 8.00
N ALA A 43 4.67 -13.90 8.12
CA ALA A 43 5.97 -13.29 7.97
C ALA A 43 6.85 -13.61 9.20
N SER A 44 8.16 -13.45 9.03
CA SER A 44 9.07 -13.52 10.17
C SER A 44 8.75 -12.43 11.19
N SER A 45 8.85 -12.75 12.48
CA SER A 45 8.42 -11.86 13.57
C SER A 45 9.26 -10.60 13.72
N ASP A 46 10.48 -10.58 13.14
CA ASP A 46 11.36 -9.41 13.11
C ASP A 46 10.99 -8.39 12.02
N ILE A 47 10.05 -8.70 11.12
CA ILE A 47 9.58 -7.75 10.10
C ILE A 47 8.66 -6.70 10.72
N GLU A 48 9.07 -5.44 10.62
CA GLU A 48 8.38 -4.27 11.15
C GLU A 48 7.42 -3.66 10.12
N ALA A 49 7.72 -3.75 8.82
CA ALA A 49 6.83 -3.32 7.75
C ALA A 49 6.71 -4.35 6.62
N GLY A 50 5.50 -4.66 6.20
CA GLY A 50 5.21 -5.59 5.11
C GLY A 50 4.60 -4.89 3.92
N VAL A 51 5.18 -5.09 2.73
CA VAL A 51 4.68 -4.52 1.47
C VAL A 51 4.20 -5.64 0.55
N VAL A 52 2.89 -5.78 0.39
CA VAL A 52 2.28 -6.73 -0.53
C VAL A 52 2.17 -6.09 -1.92
N ALA A 53 2.96 -6.59 -2.88
CA ALA A 53 2.95 -6.14 -4.26
C ALA A 53 1.91 -6.92 -5.07
N LEU A 54 0.86 -6.24 -5.50
CA LEU A 54 -0.18 -6.78 -6.39
C LEU A 54 0.09 -6.38 -7.84
N LYS A 55 -0.75 -6.88 -8.75
CA LYS A 55 -0.85 -6.40 -10.14
C LYS A 55 -2.26 -5.86 -10.38
N SER A 56 -2.72 -4.97 -9.51
CA SER A 56 -4.12 -4.57 -9.40
C SER A 56 -4.44 -3.21 -10.03
N ARG A 57 -3.45 -2.49 -10.58
CA ARG A 57 -3.67 -1.15 -11.17
C ARG A 57 -4.75 -1.09 -12.25
N SER A 58 -4.75 -2.04 -13.17
CA SER A 58 -5.53 -1.96 -14.42
C SER A 58 -6.36 -3.22 -14.72
N ILE A 59 -6.55 -4.08 -13.71
CA ILE A 59 -7.42 -5.25 -13.81
C ILE A 59 -8.88 -4.83 -13.51
N PRO A 60 -9.89 -5.70 -13.73
CA PRO A 60 -11.26 -5.40 -13.35
C PRO A 60 -11.38 -4.96 -11.88
N VAL A 61 -12.22 -3.97 -11.62
CA VAL A 61 -12.41 -3.35 -10.29
C VAL A 61 -12.66 -4.40 -9.21
N THR A 62 -13.56 -5.35 -9.47
CA THR A 62 -13.92 -6.41 -8.52
C THR A 62 -12.70 -7.25 -8.15
N GLU A 63 -11.86 -7.62 -9.11
CA GLU A 63 -10.65 -8.40 -8.85
C GLU A 63 -9.61 -7.57 -8.07
N ALA A 64 -9.45 -6.28 -8.37
CA ALA A 64 -8.55 -5.40 -7.64
C ALA A 64 -8.97 -5.25 -6.17
N VAL A 65 -10.27 -5.11 -5.92
CA VAL A 65 -10.84 -5.05 -4.57
C VAL A 65 -10.63 -6.37 -3.83
N GLU A 66 -10.95 -7.51 -4.46
CA GLU A 66 -10.78 -8.84 -3.85
C GLU A 66 -9.33 -9.12 -3.46
N GLN A 67 -8.37 -8.84 -4.35
CA GLN A 67 -6.94 -9.01 -4.07
C GLN A 67 -6.48 -8.08 -2.95
N SER A 68 -6.94 -6.83 -2.94
CA SER A 68 -6.57 -5.85 -1.92
C SER A 68 -7.14 -6.22 -0.54
N ARG A 69 -8.38 -6.71 -0.47
CA ARG A 69 -8.97 -7.23 0.77
C ARG A 69 -8.25 -8.49 1.27
N ALA A 70 -7.80 -9.36 0.37
CA ALA A 70 -6.98 -10.51 0.75
C ALA A 70 -5.64 -10.07 1.35
N ALA A 71 -4.98 -9.08 0.74
CA ALA A 71 -3.76 -8.49 1.28
C ALA A 71 -3.99 -7.82 2.64
N LEU A 72 -5.09 -7.06 2.78
CA LEU A 72 -5.48 -6.43 4.04
C LEU A 72 -5.65 -7.46 5.15
N ARG A 73 -6.44 -8.52 4.93
CA ARG A 73 -6.65 -9.57 5.93
C ARG A 73 -5.35 -10.23 6.35
N TRP A 74 -4.46 -10.53 5.40
CA TRP A 74 -3.16 -11.10 5.72
C TRP A 74 -2.32 -10.15 6.57
N LEU A 75 -2.21 -8.87 6.19
CA LEU A 75 -1.46 -7.84 6.93
C LEU A 75 -2.01 -7.61 8.34
N LEU A 76 -3.33 -7.56 8.50
CA LEU A 76 -3.97 -7.48 9.82
C LEU A 76 -3.68 -8.73 10.66
N GLY A 77 -3.63 -9.91 10.04
CA GLY A 77 -3.19 -11.16 10.68
C GLY A 77 -1.75 -11.11 11.18
N GLN A 78 -0.88 -10.32 10.54
CA GLN A 78 0.50 -10.07 11.00
C GLN A 78 0.60 -9.01 12.13
N GLY A 79 -0.54 -8.50 12.59
CA GLY A 79 -0.65 -7.49 13.64
C GLY A 79 -0.42 -6.04 13.17
N CYS A 80 -0.55 -5.75 11.87
CA CYS A 80 -0.40 -4.37 11.38
C CYS A 80 -1.40 -3.42 12.06
N HIS A 81 -0.91 -2.30 12.57
CA HIS A 81 -1.75 -1.26 13.20
C HIS A 81 -2.13 -0.15 12.22
N GLN A 82 -1.35 0.03 11.16
CA GLN A 82 -1.58 1.04 10.14
C GLN A 82 -1.45 0.42 8.75
N ILE A 83 -2.34 0.83 7.84
CA ILE A 83 -2.38 0.38 6.46
C ILE A 83 -2.13 1.56 5.52
N VAL A 84 -1.29 1.34 4.52
CA VAL A 84 -1.06 2.27 3.41
C VAL A 84 -1.48 1.59 2.11
N PHE A 85 -2.41 2.19 1.40
CA PHE A 85 -2.68 1.80 0.02
C PHE A 85 -1.78 2.63 -0.92
N LYS A 86 -0.81 1.97 -1.55
CA LYS A 86 0.17 2.59 -2.44
C LYS A 86 -0.27 2.43 -3.90
N TYR A 87 -0.50 3.57 -4.55
CA TYR A 87 -0.75 3.70 -5.99
C TYR A 87 0.28 4.63 -6.64
N CYS A 88 0.23 4.80 -7.97
CA CYS A 88 1.20 5.59 -8.72
C CYS A 88 1.17 7.10 -8.34
N SER A 89 2.34 7.75 -8.31
CA SER A 89 2.46 9.20 -8.00
C SER A 89 1.83 10.12 -9.05
N THR A 90 1.45 9.58 -10.21
CA THR A 90 0.72 10.28 -11.27
C THR A 90 -0.77 9.95 -11.29
N PHE A 91 -1.26 9.27 -10.24
CA PHE A 91 -2.67 8.94 -10.04
C PHE A 91 -3.28 8.07 -11.17
N ASP A 92 -2.45 7.22 -11.78
CA ASP A 92 -2.80 6.32 -12.89
C ASP A 92 -4.08 5.52 -12.61
N SER A 93 -5.17 5.93 -13.25
CA SER A 93 -6.51 5.34 -13.10
C SER A 93 -7.42 5.80 -14.24
N THR A 94 -8.56 5.15 -14.38
CA THR A 94 -9.70 5.61 -15.20
C THR A 94 -10.84 6.07 -14.28
N PRO A 95 -11.92 6.66 -14.81
CA PRO A 95 -13.11 6.94 -14.00
C PRO A 95 -13.70 5.71 -13.30
N ASP A 96 -13.45 4.51 -13.84
CA ASP A 96 -13.93 3.26 -13.28
C ASP A 96 -13.03 2.73 -12.15
N GLY A 97 -11.75 3.15 -12.06
CA GLY A 97 -10.84 2.65 -11.04
C GLY A 97 -9.36 2.56 -11.41
N ASN A 98 -8.53 1.95 -10.55
CA ASN A 98 -8.91 1.19 -9.35
C ASN A 98 -8.66 1.91 -8.02
N ILE A 99 -8.11 3.13 -8.03
CA ILE A 99 -7.72 3.84 -6.79
C ILE A 99 -8.93 4.06 -5.86
N GLY A 100 -10.01 4.66 -6.36
CA GLY A 100 -11.22 4.94 -5.58
C GLY A 100 -11.86 3.67 -5.00
N PRO A 101 -12.30 2.72 -5.85
CA PRO A 101 -12.98 1.51 -5.38
C PRO A 101 -12.17 0.68 -4.37
N VAL A 102 -10.85 0.58 -4.55
CA VAL A 102 -9.98 -0.12 -3.60
C VAL A 102 -9.87 0.66 -2.28
N ALA A 103 -9.64 1.97 -2.34
CA ALA A 103 -9.53 2.81 -1.14
C ALA A 103 -10.82 2.80 -0.30
N GLU A 104 -11.98 2.89 -0.94
CA GLU A 104 -13.30 2.80 -0.28
C GLU A 104 -13.49 1.43 0.36
N ALA A 105 -13.24 0.35 -0.38
CA ALA A 105 -13.40 -1.01 0.14
C ALA A 105 -12.47 -1.31 1.34
N LEU A 106 -11.25 -0.77 1.34
CA LEU A 106 -10.32 -0.88 2.46
C LEU A 106 -10.76 -0.02 3.65
N ALA A 107 -11.27 1.18 3.40
CA ALA A 107 -11.79 2.07 4.44
C ALA A 107 -12.99 1.45 5.17
N ASP A 108 -13.92 0.84 4.42
CA ASP A 108 -15.06 0.11 4.96
C ASP A 108 -14.61 -1.06 5.85
N ASP A 109 -13.65 -1.87 5.39
CA ASP A 109 -13.15 -3.02 6.15
C ASP A 109 -12.38 -2.62 7.42
N LEU A 110 -11.76 -1.44 7.41
CA LEU A 110 -11.07 -0.87 8.57
C LEU A 110 -12.00 -0.06 9.48
N GLY A 111 -13.27 0.16 9.08
CA GLY A 111 -14.23 0.95 9.84
C GLY A 111 -13.85 2.43 9.98
N VAL A 112 -13.17 3.00 8.97
CA VAL A 112 -12.75 4.41 8.96
C VAL A 112 -13.62 5.24 8.01
N ASN A 113 -13.93 6.49 8.39
CA ASN A 113 -14.84 7.36 7.66
C ASN A 113 -14.22 8.01 6.41
N GLY A 114 -12.92 7.85 6.18
CA GLY A 114 -12.22 8.46 5.07
C GLY A 114 -10.71 8.23 5.16
N VAL A 115 -10.04 8.41 4.02
CA VAL A 115 -8.59 8.24 3.89
C VAL A 115 -7.97 9.45 3.20
N VAL A 116 -6.70 9.72 3.51
CA VAL A 116 -5.93 10.77 2.82
C VAL A 116 -5.41 10.20 1.50
N ALA A 117 -5.70 10.90 0.39
CA ALA A 117 -5.10 10.62 -0.90
C ALA A 117 -3.99 11.64 -1.19
N CYS A 118 -2.73 11.19 -1.27
CA CYS A 118 -1.60 12.06 -1.55
C CYS A 118 -0.62 11.38 -2.51
N PRO A 119 -0.68 11.68 -3.82
CA PRO A 119 0.28 11.16 -4.80
C PRO A 119 1.59 11.96 -4.87
N ALA A 120 1.72 13.04 -4.09
CA ALA A 120 2.87 13.93 -4.17
C ALA A 120 4.18 13.20 -3.83
N PHE A 121 5.19 13.42 -4.65
CA PHE A 121 6.55 12.95 -4.43
C PHE A 121 7.56 14.01 -4.93
N PRO A 122 7.84 15.05 -4.12
CA PRO A 122 8.62 16.21 -4.59
C PRO A 122 10.05 15.87 -5.05
N ALA A 123 10.71 14.89 -4.42
CA ALA A 123 12.04 14.43 -4.84
C ALA A 123 12.02 13.83 -6.27
N ALA A 124 10.87 13.33 -6.71
CA ALA A 124 10.63 12.86 -8.07
C ALA A 124 9.87 13.89 -8.93
N GLY A 125 9.76 15.14 -8.50
CA GLY A 125 9.11 16.23 -9.24
C GLY A 125 7.58 16.17 -9.29
N ARG A 126 6.93 15.39 -8.43
CA ARG A 126 5.46 15.34 -8.32
C ARG A 126 5.02 16.19 -7.13
N THR A 127 4.23 17.24 -7.37
CA THR A 127 3.69 18.13 -6.34
C THR A 127 2.18 18.29 -6.52
N VAL A 128 1.47 18.62 -5.44
CA VAL A 128 0.02 18.88 -5.41
C VAL A 128 -0.19 20.29 -4.82
N TYR A 129 -1.04 21.10 -5.44
CA TYR A 129 -1.35 22.45 -4.97
C TYR A 129 -2.82 22.77 -5.29
N GLN A 130 -3.63 22.97 -4.24
CA GLN A 130 -5.09 23.18 -4.34
C GLN A 130 -5.87 21.98 -4.90
N GLY A 131 -5.41 20.77 -4.56
CA GLY A 131 -5.90 19.51 -5.15
C GLY A 131 -5.16 19.18 -6.44
#